data_AF-A0A8S3U841-F1
#
_entry.id   AF-A0A8S3U841-F1
#
_cell.length_a   1.000
_cell.length_b   1.000
_cell.length_c   1.000
_cell.angle_alpha   90.00
_cell.angle_beta   90.00
_cell.angle_gamma   90.00
#
_symmetry.space_group_name_H-M   'P 1'
#
loop_
_entity.id
_entity.type
_entity.pdbx_description
1 polymer ?
#
loop_
_entity_poly.entity_id
_entity_poly.type
_entity_poly.pdbx_seq_one_letter_code
_entity_poly.pdbx_strand_id
1 'polypeptide(L)'
;MSFVGGIGHLMEGSGITELLETVYAPNAVTHMTSGKAIARAVRAHFLIDTALTSIILSHIYGIPLPDEIENETGTNDINPANYINTDSTDINADDLSDELHEADAMLDELLKGDISVEKACDDVLIDQIKSRIDNFRKSHKSYRTSQLWFQYMDMIDILRRFIKAEKTSGHNLYVKSSRVYLQQMENLKTTHPEVLAFLQSGHHVIRRSDTFWAGLSSDLVIEQVLMRSLKTTGGMTRGRGMSEGQRAQWILSMPDCAEMNNALQEFTGVNYGTSDQHKEGGESRRSRDCQDLKTFYRFLLAEVLL
;
A
#
# COMPACT_ATOMS: atom_id res chain seq x y z
N MET A 1 -1.11 -20.29 5.30
CA MET A 1 -0.27 -19.10 5.52
C MET A 1 -0.70 -18.02 4.55
N SER A 2 -0.79 -16.76 4.98
CA SER A 2 -1.01 -15.63 4.07
C SER A 2 0.27 -15.30 3.30
N PHE A 3 0.18 -14.60 2.16
CA PHE A 3 1.34 -14.18 1.38
C PHE A 3 2.35 -13.37 2.23
N VAL A 4 1.82 -12.47 3.08
CA VAL A 4 2.62 -11.69 4.03
C VAL A 4 3.30 -12.58 5.08
N GLY A 5 2.64 -13.64 5.55
CA GLY A 5 3.30 -14.64 6.40
C GLY A 5 4.43 -15.38 5.68
N GLY A 6 4.27 -15.62 4.37
CA GLY A 6 5.33 -16.18 3.52
C GLY A 6 6.56 -15.28 3.44
N ILE A 7 6.38 -13.95 3.37
CA ILE A 7 7.48 -12.98 3.46
C ILE A 7 8.20 -13.11 4.82
N GLY A 8 7.44 -13.18 5.91
CA GLY A 8 8.00 -13.34 7.25
C GLY A 8 8.86 -14.60 7.41
N HIS A 9 8.42 -15.73 6.83
CA HIS A 9 9.20 -16.97 6.83
C HIS A 9 10.42 -16.91 5.92
N LEU A 10 10.33 -16.26 4.74
CA LEU A 10 11.49 -16.10 3.86
C LEU A 10 12.59 -15.28 4.53
N MET A 11 12.18 -14.22 5.23
CA MET A 11 13.06 -13.26 5.87
C MET A 11 13.45 -13.66 7.31
N GLU A 12 13.19 -14.89 7.71
CA GLU A 12 13.55 -15.38 9.04
C GLU A 12 15.08 -15.35 9.23
N GLY A 13 15.55 -14.69 10.30
CA GLY A 13 16.98 -14.51 10.58
C GLY A 13 17.71 -13.49 9.69
N SER A 14 16.98 -12.69 8.89
CA SER A 14 17.57 -11.64 8.04
C SER A 14 17.81 -10.29 8.74
N GLY A 15 17.36 -10.13 9.98
CA GLY A 15 17.31 -8.83 10.66
C GLY A 15 15.97 -8.09 10.49
N ILE A 16 15.02 -8.61 9.70
CA ILE A 16 13.73 -7.92 9.46
C ILE A 16 12.88 -7.79 10.73
N THR A 17 13.00 -8.72 11.68
CA THR A 17 12.23 -8.70 12.94
C THR A 17 12.75 -7.57 13.80
N GLU A 18 14.06 -7.48 13.95
CA GLU A 18 14.81 -6.45 14.66
C GLU A 18 14.53 -5.07 14.06
N LEU A 19 14.56 -4.96 12.73
CA LEU A 19 14.18 -3.77 11.99
C LEU A 19 12.73 -3.35 12.32
N LEU A 20 11.78 -4.27 12.26
CA LEU A 20 10.38 -3.98 12.57
C LEU A 20 10.17 -3.60 14.04
N GLU A 21 10.95 -4.18 14.95
CA GLU A 21 10.88 -3.90 16.39
C GLU A 21 11.38 -2.49 16.76
N THR A 22 12.10 -1.80 15.85
CA THR A 22 12.47 -0.38 16.04
C THR A 22 11.26 0.55 16.09
N VAL A 23 10.16 0.20 15.41
CA VAL A 23 8.94 1.01 15.28
C VAL A 23 7.75 0.33 15.97
N TYR A 24 7.67 -1.00 15.91
CA TYR A 24 6.54 -1.77 16.40
C TYR A 24 6.89 -2.56 17.66
N ALA A 25 5.94 -2.69 18.59
CA ALA A 25 6.15 -3.54 19.77
C ALA A 25 6.37 -5.02 19.39
N PRO A 26 7.23 -5.79 20.09
CA PRO A 26 7.58 -7.17 19.74
C PRO A 26 6.38 -8.09 19.49
N ASN A 27 5.37 -8.04 20.37
CA ASN A 27 4.14 -8.82 20.21
C ASN A 27 3.39 -8.49 18.90
N ALA A 28 3.45 -7.24 18.45
CA ALA A 28 2.86 -6.84 17.17
C ALA A 28 3.67 -7.39 15.99
N VAL A 29 5.00 -7.36 16.08
CA VAL A 29 5.90 -7.90 15.05
C VAL A 29 5.69 -9.41 14.87
N THR A 30 5.54 -10.18 15.96
CA THR A 30 5.20 -11.62 15.87
C THR A 30 3.91 -11.87 15.09
N HIS A 31 2.91 -11.01 15.25
CA HIS A 31 1.66 -11.11 14.49
C HIS A 31 1.80 -10.62 13.04
N MET A 32 2.74 -9.72 12.76
CA MET A 32 3.03 -9.23 11.41
C MET A 32 3.78 -10.31 10.60
N THR A 33 4.86 -10.88 11.16
CA THR A 33 5.68 -11.93 10.52
C THR A 33 4.90 -13.23 10.34
N SER A 34 4.01 -13.59 11.27
CA SER A 34 3.08 -14.72 11.08
C SER A 34 1.91 -14.43 10.12
N GLY A 35 1.81 -13.21 9.59
CA GLY A 35 0.78 -12.81 8.62
C GLY A 35 -0.63 -12.65 9.20
N LYS A 36 -0.77 -12.59 10.53
CA LYS A 36 -2.05 -12.38 11.24
C LYS A 36 -2.46 -10.90 11.24
N ALA A 37 -1.48 -9.99 11.35
CA ALA A 37 -1.68 -8.54 11.41
C ALA A 37 -1.40 -7.86 10.05
N ILE A 38 -2.16 -8.23 9.02
CA ILE A 38 -1.90 -7.82 7.62
C ILE A 38 -1.80 -6.32 7.41
N ALA A 39 -2.76 -5.51 7.90
CA ALA A 39 -2.76 -4.08 7.62
C ALA A 39 -1.47 -3.38 8.13
N ARG A 40 -0.98 -3.78 9.32
CA ARG A 40 0.28 -3.26 9.87
C ARG A 40 1.49 -3.79 9.11
N ALA A 41 1.49 -5.09 8.80
CA ALA A 41 2.57 -5.74 8.08
C ALA A 41 2.75 -5.17 6.67
N VAL A 42 1.68 -5.04 5.89
CA VAL A 42 1.71 -4.44 4.54
C VAL A 42 2.31 -3.04 4.58
N ARG A 43 1.87 -2.21 5.52
CA ARG A 43 2.40 -0.85 5.70
C ARG A 43 3.89 -0.87 6.02
N ALA A 44 4.30 -1.64 7.02
CA ALA A 44 5.70 -1.70 7.42
C ALA A 44 6.59 -2.19 6.27
N HIS A 45 6.15 -3.22 5.54
CA HIS A 45 6.86 -3.71 4.37
C HIS A 45 6.98 -2.69 3.25
N PHE A 46 5.95 -1.86 3.02
CA PHE A 46 6.01 -0.77 2.04
C PHE A 46 7.02 0.30 2.46
N LEU A 47 7.06 0.68 3.74
CA LEU A 47 8.05 1.64 4.23
C LEU A 47 9.48 1.09 4.13
N ILE A 48 9.69 -0.18 4.46
CA ILE A 48 11.00 -0.84 4.32
C ILE A 48 11.41 -0.87 2.85
N ASP A 49 10.51 -1.22 1.93
CA ASP A 49 10.81 -1.26 0.50
C ASP A 49 11.13 0.14 -0.07
N THR A 50 10.38 1.16 0.37
CA THR A 50 10.71 2.56 0.06
C THR A 50 12.10 2.92 0.58
N ALA A 51 12.43 2.51 1.81
CA ALA A 51 13.74 2.79 2.39
C ALA A 51 14.89 2.12 1.60
N LEU A 52 14.74 0.84 1.25
CA LEU A 52 15.72 0.14 0.42
C LEU A 52 15.86 0.77 -0.97
N THR A 53 14.74 1.12 -1.60
CA THR A 53 14.74 1.74 -2.93
C THR A 53 15.47 3.08 -2.92
N SER A 54 15.24 3.91 -1.90
CA SER A 54 15.93 5.19 -1.76
C SER A 54 17.42 5.04 -1.46
N ILE A 55 17.85 4.03 -0.69
CA ILE A 55 19.27 3.72 -0.48
C ILE A 55 19.92 3.32 -1.82
N ILE A 56 19.27 2.44 -2.59
CA ILE A 56 19.76 2.00 -3.90
C ILE A 56 19.87 3.17 -4.87
N LEU A 57 18.85 4.02 -4.95
CA LEU A 57 18.86 5.20 -5.81
C LEU A 57 19.90 6.22 -5.37
N SER A 58 20.04 6.48 -4.08
CA SER A 58 21.10 7.33 -3.53
C SER A 58 22.49 6.84 -3.97
N HIS A 59 22.74 5.53 -3.90
CA HIS A 59 24.00 4.95 -4.34
C HIS A 59 24.21 5.03 -5.86
N ILE A 60 23.17 4.82 -6.67
CA ILE A 60 23.24 4.90 -8.14
C ILE A 60 23.48 6.34 -8.61
N TYR A 61 22.79 7.31 -8.00
CA TYR A 61 22.81 8.71 -8.43
C TYR A 61 23.80 9.58 -7.65
N GLY A 62 24.48 9.05 -6.63
CA GLY A 62 25.36 9.83 -5.75
C GLY A 62 24.62 10.94 -5.01
N ILE A 63 23.36 10.72 -4.63
CA ILE A 63 22.54 11.75 -3.96
C ILE A 63 22.63 11.51 -2.44
N PRO A 64 23.00 12.52 -1.64
CA PRO A 64 23.06 12.37 -0.19
C PRO A 64 21.67 12.07 0.38
N LEU A 65 21.62 11.16 1.36
CA LEU A 65 20.36 10.77 1.99
C LEU A 65 19.87 11.91 2.92
N PRO A 66 18.55 12.02 3.19
CA PRO A 66 17.99 13.14 3.97
C PRO A 66 18.60 13.36 5.37
N ASP A 67 19.11 12.32 6.02
CA ASP A 67 19.78 12.43 7.33
C ASP A 67 21.24 12.95 7.22
N GLU A 68 21.87 12.89 6.04
CA GLU A 68 23.19 13.51 5.79
C GLU A 68 23.04 15.04 5.66
N ILE A 69 21.93 15.50 5.08
CA ILE A 69 21.61 16.93 4.92
C ILE A 69 21.36 17.61 6.28
N GLU A 70 20.68 16.94 7.23
CA GLU A 70 20.43 17.51 8.57
C GLU A 70 21.74 17.71 9.37
N ASN A 71 22.77 16.89 9.13
CA ASN A 71 24.08 17.02 9.80
C ASN A 71 25.03 18.04 9.15
N GLU A 72 24.76 18.47 7.91
CA GLU A 72 25.61 19.38 7.12
C GLU A 72 25.07 20.82 7.02
N THR A 73 24.01 21.18 7.75
CA THR A 73 23.46 22.56 7.79
C THR A 73 24.35 23.61 8.48
N GLY A 74 25.66 23.36 8.56
CA GLY A 74 26.69 24.35 8.83
C GLY A 74 27.43 24.71 7.54
N THR A 75 26.79 25.48 6.65
CA THR A 75 27.38 26.21 5.51
C THR A 75 28.44 25.47 4.69
N ASN A 76 28.08 24.99 3.50
CA ASN A 76 28.77 25.27 2.22
C ASN A 76 28.04 24.53 1.08
N ASP A 77 28.12 25.09 -0.12
CA ASP A 77 27.49 24.62 -1.35
C ASP A 77 27.59 23.09 -1.52
N ILE A 78 26.45 22.41 -1.56
CA ILE A 78 26.36 20.96 -1.83
C ILE A 78 26.76 20.75 -3.29
N ASN A 79 28.01 20.35 -3.52
CA ASN A 79 28.49 19.95 -4.83
C ASN A 79 28.21 18.45 -5.02
N PRO A 80 27.28 18.06 -5.91
CA PRO A 80 26.91 16.65 -6.14
C PRO A 80 28.07 15.77 -6.61
N ALA A 81 29.20 16.35 -7.03
CA ALA A 81 30.40 15.62 -7.41
C ALA A 81 31.09 14.85 -6.25
N ASN A 82 30.80 15.17 -4.99
CA ASN A 82 31.50 14.57 -3.83
C ASN A 82 30.99 13.18 -3.41
N TYR A 83 29.84 12.73 -3.92
CA TYR A 83 29.20 11.46 -3.54
C TYR A 83 29.20 10.42 -4.68
N ILE A 84 29.80 10.74 -5.82
CA ILE A 84 29.94 9.79 -6.94
C ILE A 84 31.03 8.79 -6.56
N ASN A 85 30.64 7.60 -6.12
CA ASN A 85 31.57 6.51 -5.92
C ASN A 85 31.98 5.96 -7.30
N THR A 86 33.18 6.35 -7.76
CA THR A 86 33.78 5.98 -9.04
C THR A 86 34.26 4.52 -9.07
N ASP A 87 33.42 3.58 -8.67
CA ASP A 87 33.67 2.16 -8.91
C ASP A 87 32.54 1.59 -9.76
N SER A 88 32.79 1.63 -11.07
CA SER A 88 32.05 1.01 -12.18
C SER A 88 30.77 1.71 -12.68
N THR A 89 30.94 2.72 -13.55
CA THR A 89 30.38 2.78 -14.92
C THR A 89 30.77 4.10 -15.58
N ASP A 90 31.15 4.05 -16.86
CA ASP A 90 31.56 5.18 -17.72
C ASP A 90 30.39 6.16 -18.00
N ILE A 91 29.86 6.84 -16.98
CA ILE A 91 28.73 7.78 -17.12
C ILE A 91 29.15 9.13 -16.53
N ASN A 92 29.03 10.20 -17.33
CA ASN A 92 29.37 11.55 -16.90
C ASN A 92 28.40 12.03 -15.81
N ALA A 93 28.92 12.75 -14.82
CA ALA A 93 28.14 13.36 -13.74
C ALA A 93 27.04 14.32 -14.26
N ASP A 94 27.30 14.98 -15.39
CA ASP A 94 26.35 15.89 -16.05
C ASP A 94 25.12 15.14 -16.59
N ASP A 95 25.30 13.97 -17.22
CA ASP A 95 24.19 13.14 -17.74
C ASP A 95 23.28 12.63 -16.61
N LEU A 96 23.84 12.42 -15.42
CA LEU A 96 23.13 11.93 -14.23
C LEU A 96 22.27 13.04 -13.58
N SER A 97 22.79 14.27 -13.59
CA SER A 97 22.09 15.47 -13.10
C SER A 97 20.93 15.84 -14.03
N ASP A 98 21.13 15.73 -15.35
CA ASP A 98 20.11 16.00 -16.34
C ASP A 98 18.94 14.99 -16.25
N GLU A 99 19.25 13.70 -16.11
CA GLU A 99 18.24 12.63 -15.90
C GLU A 99 17.41 12.88 -14.63
N LEU A 100 18.03 13.36 -13.55
CA LEU A 100 17.34 13.68 -12.31
C LEU A 100 16.42 14.90 -12.44
N HIS A 101 16.86 15.93 -13.15
CA HIS A 101 16.05 17.12 -13.40
C HIS A 101 14.85 16.82 -14.30
N GLU A 102 15.04 15.98 -15.32
CA GLU A 102 13.97 15.53 -16.21
C GLU A 102 12.96 14.64 -15.46
N ALA A 103 13.44 13.76 -14.57
CA ALA A 103 12.58 12.95 -13.71
C ALA A 103 11.76 13.80 -12.72
N ASP A 104 12.34 14.85 -12.14
CA ASP A 104 11.65 15.77 -11.24
C ASP A 104 10.57 16.56 -11.99
N ALA A 105 10.89 17.09 -13.18
CA ALA A 105 9.93 17.78 -14.04
C ALA A 105 8.75 16.87 -14.43
N MET A 106 9.03 15.63 -14.83
CA MET A 106 7.99 14.64 -15.17
C MET A 106 7.11 14.28 -13.96
N LEU A 107 7.69 14.16 -12.76
CA LEU A 107 6.92 13.94 -11.53
C LEU A 107 5.99 15.12 -11.25
N ASP A 108 6.49 16.34 -11.43
CA ASP A 108 5.74 17.58 -11.22
C ASP A 108 4.54 17.69 -12.18
N GLU A 109 4.72 17.32 -13.45
CA GLU A 109 3.66 17.26 -14.46
C GLU A 109 2.63 16.16 -14.13
N LEU A 110 3.07 15.03 -13.60
CA LEU A 110 2.19 13.92 -13.18
C LEU A 110 1.35 14.30 -11.96
N LEU A 111 1.93 15.03 -11.00
CA LEU A 111 1.23 15.54 -9.82
C LEU A 111 0.22 16.63 -10.17
N LYS A 112 0.49 17.46 -11.19
CA LYS A 112 -0.43 18.46 -11.74
C LYS A 112 -1.54 17.83 -12.60
N GLY A 113 -1.32 16.61 -13.09
CA GLY A 113 -2.25 15.86 -13.93
C GLY A 113 -2.15 16.18 -15.43
N ASP A 114 -1.05 16.82 -15.84
CA ASP A 114 -0.79 17.21 -17.23
C ASP A 114 -0.36 16.02 -18.10
N ILE A 115 0.17 14.97 -17.48
CA ILE A 115 0.57 13.71 -18.12
C ILE A 115 -0.19 12.52 -17.50
N SER A 116 -0.61 11.57 -18.34
CA SER A 116 -1.20 10.31 -17.88
C SER A 116 -0.11 9.33 -17.44
N VAL A 117 -0.43 8.47 -16.46
CA VAL A 117 0.50 7.48 -15.91
C VAL A 117 1.02 6.53 -16.99
N GLU A 118 0.19 6.19 -17.97
CA GLU A 118 0.56 5.33 -19.10
C GLU A 118 1.64 5.98 -19.96
N LYS A 119 1.48 7.27 -20.29
CA LYS A 119 2.45 8.01 -21.09
C LYS A 119 3.79 8.16 -20.35
N ALA A 120 3.77 8.38 -19.04
CA ALA A 120 4.99 8.43 -18.23
C ALA A 120 5.70 7.07 -18.17
N CYS A 121 4.97 5.95 -18.11
CA CYS A 121 5.56 4.61 -18.08
C CYS A 121 6.25 4.19 -19.38
N ASP A 122 5.80 4.76 -20.51
CA ASP A 122 6.36 4.53 -21.85
C ASP A 122 7.53 5.48 -22.19
N ASP A 123 7.89 6.36 -21.25
CA ASP A 123 8.97 7.32 -21.44
C ASP A 123 10.37 6.64 -21.39
N VAL A 124 11.28 7.14 -22.22
CA VAL A 124 12.67 6.67 -22.30
C VAL A 124 13.39 6.84 -20.97
N LEU A 125 13.08 7.88 -20.20
CA LEU A 125 13.66 8.13 -18.88
C LEU A 125 13.36 7.00 -17.91
N ILE A 126 12.11 6.53 -17.89
CA ILE A 126 11.71 5.44 -16.99
C ILE A 126 12.45 4.15 -17.36
N ASP A 127 12.70 3.90 -18.64
CA ASP A 127 13.49 2.75 -19.08
C ASP A 127 14.98 2.88 -18.77
N GLN A 128 15.53 4.10 -18.82
CA GLN A 128 16.90 4.39 -18.38
C GLN A 128 17.07 4.12 -16.88
N ILE A 129 16.18 4.66 -16.03
CA ILE A 129 16.19 4.43 -14.58
C ILE A 129 16.07 2.93 -14.27
N LYS A 130 15.13 2.22 -14.92
CA LYS A 130 15.00 0.75 -14.76
C LYS A 130 16.29 0.03 -15.13
N SER A 131 16.93 0.40 -16.24
CA SER A 131 18.16 -0.24 -16.70
C SER A 131 19.32 -0.06 -15.71
N ARG A 132 19.42 1.12 -15.07
CA ARG A 132 20.41 1.40 -14.02
C ARG A 132 20.17 0.54 -12.78
N ILE A 133 18.92 0.43 -12.31
CA ILE A 133 18.54 -0.43 -11.19
C ILE A 133 18.86 -1.90 -11.51
N ASP A 134 18.57 -2.35 -12.74
CA ASP A 134 18.87 -3.72 -13.18
C ASP A 134 20.38 -3.98 -13.23
N ASN A 135 21.18 -3.00 -13.65
CA ASN A 135 22.64 -3.10 -13.66
C ASN A 135 23.20 -3.17 -12.23
N PHE A 136 22.65 -2.36 -11.31
CA PHE A 136 22.99 -2.44 -9.89
C PHE A 136 22.62 -3.80 -9.27
N ARG A 137 21.44 -4.33 -9.59
CA ARG A 137 21.04 -5.70 -9.17
C ARG A 137 21.99 -6.77 -9.71
N LYS A 138 22.47 -6.62 -10.95
CA LYS A 138 23.43 -7.56 -11.56
C LYS A 138 24.81 -7.49 -10.89
N SER A 139 25.32 -6.31 -10.56
CA SER A 139 26.62 -6.16 -9.87
C SER A 139 26.60 -6.78 -8.48
N HIS A 140 25.47 -6.72 -7.77
CA HIS A 140 25.30 -7.27 -6.43
C HIS A 140 24.82 -8.73 -6.39
N LYS A 141 24.76 -9.41 -7.54
CA LYS A 141 24.33 -10.81 -7.63
C LYS A 141 25.31 -11.77 -6.94
N SER A 142 26.55 -11.39 -6.71
CA SER A 142 27.53 -12.22 -5.99
C SER A 142 27.21 -12.36 -4.49
N TYR A 143 26.52 -11.38 -3.90
CA TYR A 143 26.27 -11.33 -2.47
C TYR A 143 24.94 -12.02 -2.10
N ARG A 144 25.03 -13.05 -1.26
CA ARG A 144 23.86 -13.82 -0.79
C ARG A 144 22.84 -12.95 -0.05
N THR A 145 23.30 -12.01 0.77
CA THR A 145 22.44 -11.09 1.53
C THR A 145 21.67 -10.17 0.59
N SER A 146 22.34 -9.55 -0.39
CA SER A 146 21.71 -8.69 -1.39
C SER A 146 20.66 -9.44 -2.22
N GLN A 147 20.93 -10.69 -2.60
CA GLN A 147 19.94 -11.53 -3.29
C GLN A 147 18.67 -11.76 -2.45
N LEU A 148 18.80 -12.00 -1.14
CA LEU A 148 17.65 -12.18 -0.25
C LEU A 148 16.81 -10.91 -0.18
N TRP A 149 17.43 -9.75 -0.05
CA TRP A 149 16.74 -8.46 -0.03
C TRP A 149 16.10 -8.10 -1.37
N PHE A 150 16.74 -8.40 -2.50
CA PHE A 150 16.09 -8.24 -3.81
C PHE A 150 14.89 -9.18 -3.98
N GLN A 151 14.99 -10.43 -3.52
CA GLN A 151 13.85 -11.34 -3.51
C GLN A 151 12.72 -10.81 -2.63
N TYR A 152 13.04 -10.20 -1.48
CA TYR A 152 12.07 -9.50 -0.65
C TYR A 152 11.38 -8.36 -1.39
N MET A 153 12.13 -7.48 -2.06
CA MET A 153 11.56 -6.37 -2.85
C MET A 153 10.63 -6.90 -3.95
N ASP A 154 11.02 -7.96 -4.65
CA ASP A 154 10.19 -8.60 -5.68
C ASP A 154 8.87 -9.14 -5.09
N MET A 155 8.90 -9.70 -3.86
CA MET A 155 7.69 -10.10 -3.16
C MET A 155 6.81 -8.91 -2.78
N ILE A 156 7.38 -7.76 -2.40
CA ILE A 156 6.63 -6.54 -2.11
C ILE A 156 5.97 -5.99 -3.38
N ASP A 157 6.64 -6.06 -4.52
CA ASP A 157 6.06 -5.67 -5.81
C ASP A 157 4.89 -6.55 -6.22
N ILE A 158 4.99 -7.87 -6.02
CA ILE A 158 3.86 -8.78 -6.21
C ILE A 158 2.70 -8.39 -5.28
N LEU A 159 2.98 -8.08 -4.01
CA LEU A 159 1.99 -7.64 -3.05
C LEU A 159 1.28 -6.34 -3.48
N ARG A 160 2.03 -5.34 -4.00
CA ARG A 160 1.47 -4.09 -4.53
C ARG A 160 0.55 -4.34 -5.72
N ARG A 161 1.02 -5.11 -6.71
CA ARG A 161 0.23 -5.46 -7.90
C ARG A 161 -1.06 -6.17 -7.51
N PHE A 162 -0.97 -7.05 -6.52
CA PHE A 162 -2.13 -7.77 -6.00
C PHE A 162 -3.12 -6.83 -5.29
N ILE A 163 -2.65 -5.96 -4.40
CA ILE A 163 -3.53 -4.97 -3.73
C ILE A 163 -4.19 -4.05 -4.76
N LYS A 164 -3.47 -3.65 -5.81
CA LYS A 164 -4.02 -2.86 -6.93
C LYS A 164 -5.13 -3.65 -7.63
N ALA A 165 -4.88 -4.91 -7.99
CA ALA A 165 -5.86 -5.77 -8.65
C ALA A 165 -7.14 -5.96 -7.82
N GLU A 166 -7.00 -6.26 -6.52
CA GLU A 166 -8.14 -6.45 -5.60
C GLU A 166 -8.97 -5.17 -5.41
N LYS A 167 -8.31 -4.00 -5.37
CA LYS A 167 -9.01 -2.72 -5.29
C LYS A 167 -9.79 -2.44 -6.57
N THR A 168 -9.20 -2.69 -7.73
CA THR A 168 -9.88 -2.53 -9.03
C THR A 168 -11.03 -3.51 -9.20
N SER A 169 -10.96 -4.70 -8.60
CA SER A 169 -12.03 -5.71 -8.64
C SER A 169 -13.06 -5.58 -7.51
N GLY A 170 -12.88 -4.65 -6.56
CA GLY A 170 -13.81 -4.42 -5.45
C GLY A 170 -13.74 -5.44 -4.31
N HIS A 171 -12.73 -6.32 -4.27
CA HIS A 171 -12.66 -7.47 -3.36
C HIS A 171 -11.74 -7.25 -2.12
N ASN A 172 -11.89 -6.13 -1.42
CA ASN A 172 -10.95 -5.69 -0.37
C ASN A 172 -10.70 -6.66 0.82
N LEU A 173 -11.56 -7.66 1.08
CA LEU A 173 -11.39 -8.60 2.22
C LEU A 173 -10.47 -9.81 1.93
N TYR A 174 -10.17 -10.12 0.66
CA TYR A 174 -9.56 -11.41 0.29
C TYR A 174 -8.03 -11.42 0.26
N VAL A 175 -7.36 -10.32 0.63
CA VAL A 175 -5.88 -10.25 0.65
C VAL A 175 -5.23 -11.35 1.50
N LYS A 176 -5.94 -11.85 2.54
CA LYS A 176 -5.50 -13.00 3.38
C LYS A 176 -5.38 -14.31 2.62
N SER A 177 -6.26 -14.52 1.64
CA SER A 177 -6.45 -15.77 0.89
C SER A 177 -6.25 -15.55 -0.61
N SER A 178 -5.51 -14.51 -0.96
CA SER A 178 -5.25 -14.00 -2.31
C SER A 178 -4.92 -15.09 -3.33
N ARG A 179 -3.99 -15.97 -2.97
CA ARG A 179 -3.58 -17.09 -3.81
C ARG A 179 -4.71 -18.07 -4.09
N VAL A 180 -5.51 -18.40 -3.07
CA VAL A 180 -6.64 -19.33 -3.20
C VAL A 180 -7.75 -18.68 -4.03
N TYR A 181 -8.00 -17.39 -3.80
CA TYR A 181 -8.97 -16.61 -4.57
C TYR A 181 -8.60 -16.56 -6.06
N LEU A 182 -7.35 -16.23 -6.41
CA LEU A 182 -6.89 -16.22 -7.82
C LEU A 182 -7.04 -17.59 -8.47
N GLN A 183 -6.62 -18.65 -7.78
CA GLN A 183 -6.74 -20.01 -8.29
C GLN A 183 -8.21 -20.42 -8.50
N GLN A 184 -9.11 -19.99 -7.63
CA GLN A 184 -10.54 -20.21 -7.78
C GLN A 184 -11.13 -19.39 -8.94
N MET A 185 -10.72 -18.12 -9.10
CA MET A 185 -11.18 -17.24 -10.17
C MET A 185 -10.70 -17.72 -11.55
N GLU A 186 -9.49 -18.27 -11.64
CA GLU A 186 -8.97 -18.86 -12.89
C GLU A 186 -9.74 -20.12 -13.29
N ASN A 187 -10.06 -20.96 -12.31
CA ASN A 187 -10.87 -22.16 -12.52
C ASN A 187 -12.37 -21.86 -12.69
N LEU A 188 -12.84 -20.64 -12.42
CA LEU A 188 -14.25 -20.27 -12.51
C LEU A 188 -14.82 -20.48 -13.92
N LYS A 189 -13.97 -20.32 -14.95
CA LYS A 189 -14.31 -20.58 -16.36
C LYS A 189 -14.77 -22.02 -16.58
N THR A 190 -14.19 -22.97 -15.86
CA THR A 190 -14.47 -24.40 -16.02
C THR A 190 -15.47 -24.92 -15.00
N THR A 191 -15.47 -24.38 -13.76
CA THR A 191 -16.36 -24.84 -12.69
C THR A 191 -17.74 -24.17 -12.72
N HIS A 192 -17.82 -22.86 -12.95
CA HIS A 192 -19.07 -22.08 -12.85
C HIS A 192 -19.14 -20.94 -13.90
N PRO A 193 -19.34 -21.28 -15.19
CA PRO A 193 -19.33 -20.30 -16.28
C PRO A 193 -20.45 -19.25 -16.19
N GLU A 194 -21.59 -19.62 -15.61
CA GLU A 194 -22.71 -18.71 -15.37
C GLU A 194 -22.38 -17.61 -14.35
N VAL A 195 -21.62 -17.94 -13.30
CA VAL A 195 -21.15 -16.98 -12.30
C VAL A 195 -20.14 -16.03 -12.92
N LEU A 196 -19.27 -16.53 -13.80
CA LEU A 196 -18.33 -15.69 -14.54
C LEU A 196 -19.05 -14.68 -15.44
N ALA A 197 -20.10 -15.09 -16.15
CA ALA A 197 -20.92 -14.19 -16.96
C ALA A 197 -21.64 -13.13 -16.10
N PHE A 198 -22.11 -13.52 -14.91
CA PHE A 198 -22.73 -12.62 -13.95
C PHE A 198 -21.73 -11.59 -13.37
N LEU A 199 -20.49 -12.01 -13.13
CA LEU A 199 -19.40 -11.13 -12.71
C LEU A 199 -19.01 -10.14 -13.81
N GLN A 200 -18.84 -10.62 -15.04
CA GLN A 200 -18.49 -9.81 -16.21
C GLN A 200 -19.55 -8.76 -16.56
N SER A 201 -20.81 -9.03 -16.24
CA SER A 201 -21.91 -8.08 -16.41
C SER A 201 -22.02 -7.05 -15.28
N GLY A 202 -21.08 -7.05 -14.32
CA GLY A 202 -20.97 -6.02 -13.27
C GLY A 202 -21.79 -6.26 -12.01
N HIS A 203 -22.46 -7.41 -11.88
CA HIS A 203 -23.38 -7.68 -10.77
C HIS A 203 -22.72 -8.04 -9.43
N HIS A 204 -21.41 -7.85 -9.29
CA HIS A 204 -20.66 -8.03 -8.05
C HIS A 204 -20.41 -6.73 -7.29
N VAL A 205 -20.87 -5.61 -7.85
CA VAL A 205 -20.61 -4.28 -7.36
C VAL A 205 -21.93 -3.55 -7.14
N ILE A 206 -22.13 -3.04 -5.93
CA ILE A 206 -23.26 -2.20 -5.54
C ILE A 206 -22.77 -0.76 -5.46
N ARG A 207 -23.54 0.18 -6.02
CA ARG A 207 -23.28 1.61 -5.97
C ARG A 207 -24.49 2.36 -5.44
N ARG A 208 -24.26 3.39 -4.61
CA ARG A 208 -25.31 4.30 -4.10
C ARG A 208 -25.43 5.59 -4.92
N SER A 209 -24.38 5.96 -5.63
CA SER A 209 -24.32 7.15 -6.49
C SER A 209 -23.68 6.79 -7.84
N ASP A 210 -23.98 7.57 -8.87
CA ASP A 210 -23.40 7.41 -10.22
C ASP A 210 -22.00 8.02 -10.38
N THR A 211 -21.25 8.15 -9.28
CA THR A 211 -19.86 8.62 -9.31
C THR A 211 -18.92 7.51 -9.77
N PHE A 212 -17.88 7.89 -10.53
CA PHE A 212 -16.83 6.95 -10.92
C PHE A 212 -16.14 6.37 -9.66
N TRP A 213 -15.84 5.06 -9.68
CA TRP A 213 -15.18 4.32 -8.58
C TRP A 213 -15.99 4.13 -7.29
N ALA A 214 -17.31 4.40 -7.29
CA ALA A 214 -18.19 4.22 -6.12
C ALA A 214 -18.69 2.78 -5.88
N GLY A 215 -18.04 1.81 -6.53
CA GLY A 215 -18.45 0.42 -6.49
C GLY A 215 -17.95 -0.35 -5.28
N LEU A 216 -18.85 -0.84 -4.43
CA LEU A 216 -18.52 -1.70 -3.29
C LEU A 216 -19.02 -3.13 -3.52
N SER A 217 -18.28 -4.14 -3.05
CA SER A 217 -18.80 -5.52 -3.12
C SER A 217 -20.08 -5.66 -2.28
N SER A 218 -20.96 -6.55 -2.71
CA SER A 218 -22.24 -6.81 -2.02
C SER A 218 -22.04 -7.20 -0.56
N ASP A 219 -21.05 -8.04 -0.27
CA ASP A 219 -20.70 -8.46 1.09
C ASP A 219 -20.20 -7.28 1.95
N LEU A 220 -19.40 -6.37 1.38
CA LEU A 220 -18.98 -5.14 2.07
C LEU A 220 -20.16 -4.22 2.40
N VAL A 221 -21.11 -4.07 1.48
CA VAL A 221 -22.31 -3.26 1.72
C VAL A 221 -23.19 -3.92 2.80
N ILE A 222 -23.39 -5.23 2.73
CA ILE A 222 -24.11 -5.97 3.76
C ILE A 222 -23.41 -5.79 5.10
N GLU A 223 -22.09 -5.97 5.19
CA GLU A 223 -21.37 -5.90 6.45
C GLU A 223 -21.33 -4.47 7.02
N GLN A 224 -20.93 -3.49 6.23
CA GLN A 224 -20.66 -2.13 6.71
C GLN A 224 -21.92 -1.28 6.88
N VAL A 225 -22.99 -1.60 6.15
CA VAL A 225 -24.23 -0.82 6.19
C VAL A 225 -25.32 -1.59 6.94
N LEU A 226 -25.65 -2.81 6.49
CA LEU A 226 -26.76 -3.58 7.05
C LEU A 226 -26.37 -4.24 8.39
N MET A 227 -25.23 -4.90 8.45
CA MET A 227 -24.80 -5.59 9.68
C MET A 227 -24.34 -4.58 10.73
N ARG A 228 -23.80 -3.42 10.33
CA ARG A 228 -23.46 -2.35 11.28
C ARG A 228 -24.71 -1.83 11.98
N SER A 229 -25.80 -1.54 11.26
CA SER A 229 -27.07 -1.08 11.88
C SER A 229 -27.70 -2.15 12.78
N LEU A 230 -27.53 -3.43 12.43
CA LEU A 230 -27.96 -4.56 13.26
C LEU A 230 -27.10 -4.73 14.53
N LYS A 231 -25.81 -4.38 14.49
CA LYS A 231 -24.83 -4.59 15.57
C LYS A 231 -24.64 -3.39 16.50
N THR A 232 -25.11 -2.19 16.12
CA THR A 232 -25.04 -1.00 16.97
C THR A 232 -25.94 -1.10 18.20
N THR A 233 -25.71 -0.24 19.19
CA THR A 233 -26.52 -0.17 20.42
C THR A 233 -27.97 0.18 20.05
N GLY A 234 -28.94 -0.68 20.43
CA GLY A 234 -30.33 -0.59 19.95
C GLY A 234 -30.65 -1.38 18.68
N GLY A 235 -29.65 -2.05 18.09
CA GLY A 235 -29.80 -2.98 16.97
C GLY A 235 -30.10 -4.42 17.39
N MET A 236 -30.46 -5.26 16.42
CA MET A 236 -30.96 -6.62 16.63
C MET A 236 -30.01 -7.57 17.37
N THR A 237 -28.69 -7.38 17.25
CA THR A 237 -27.69 -8.36 17.74
C THR A 237 -27.02 -7.98 19.05
N ARG A 238 -27.33 -6.83 19.66
CA ARG A 238 -26.76 -6.39 20.94
C ARG A 238 -27.84 -6.32 22.03
N GLY A 239 -27.81 -7.24 22.99
CA GLY A 239 -28.69 -7.24 24.17
C GLY A 239 -29.35 -8.59 24.46
N ARG A 240 -30.34 -8.60 25.36
CA ARG A 240 -31.27 -9.74 25.52
C ARG A 240 -32.14 -9.79 24.25
N GLY A 241 -32.01 -10.83 23.43
CA GLY A 241 -32.56 -10.89 22.08
C GLY A 241 -34.04 -10.46 21.95
N MET A 242 -34.42 -10.05 20.73
CA MET A 242 -35.75 -9.49 20.45
C MET A 242 -36.82 -10.57 20.23
N SER A 243 -38.05 -10.31 20.68
CA SER A 243 -39.21 -11.13 20.30
C SER A 243 -39.49 -11.00 18.80
N GLU A 244 -40.26 -11.91 18.23
CA GLU A 244 -40.58 -11.90 16.79
C GLU A 244 -41.34 -10.63 16.38
N GLY A 245 -42.30 -10.18 17.19
CA GLY A 245 -43.01 -8.92 16.96
C GLY A 245 -42.10 -7.68 17.03
N GLN A 246 -41.13 -7.67 17.95
CA GLN A 246 -40.12 -6.59 18.03
C GLN A 246 -39.21 -6.59 16.79
N ARG A 247 -38.83 -7.77 16.28
CA ARG A 247 -38.04 -7.88 15.04
C ARG A 247 -38.82 -7.36 13.83
N ALA A 248 -40.09 -7.72 13.71
CA ALA A 248 -40.95 -7.23 12.64
C ALA A 248 -41.10 -5.70 12.71
N GLN A 249 -41.37 -5.15 13.89
CA GLN A 249 -41.45 -3.70 14.09
C GLN A 249 -40.14 -2.99 13.74
N TRP A 250 -39.00 -3.57 14.10
CA TRP A 250 -37.69 -3.01 13.74
C TRP A 250 -37.46 -3.03 12.23
N ILE A 251 -37.69 -4.17 11.56
CA ILE A 251 -37.53 -4.30 10.10
C ILE A 251 -38.43 -3.31 9.35
N LEU A 252 -39.70 -3.21 9.76
CA LEU A 252 -40.68 -2.34 9.09
C LEU A 252 -40.42 -0.86 9.33
N SER A 253 -39.82 -0.48 10.46
CA SER A 253 -39.50 0.93 10.77
C SER A 253 -38.13 1.38 10.25
N MET A 254 -37.25 0.46 9.80
CA MET A 254 -35.92 0.80 9.33
C MET A 254 -35.89 1.74 8.11
N PRO A 255 -36.73 1.57 7.08
CA PRO A 255 -36.76 2.49 5.94
C PRO A 255 -37.05 3.93 6.38
N ASP A 256 -38.09 4.11 7.19
CA ASP A 256 -38.50 5.42 7.70
C ASP A 256 -37.44 6.03 8.63
N CYS A 257 -36.82 5.21 9.50
CA CYS A 257 -35.72 5.67 10.35
C CYS A 257 -34.49 6.08 9.54
N ALA A 258 -34.19 5.38 8.44
CA ALA A 258 -33.07 5.70 7.56
C ALA A 258 -33.33 7.01 6.80
N GLU A 259 -34.55 7.22 6.31
CA GLU A 259 -34.96 8.47 5.66
C GLU A 259 -34.88 9.65 6.63
N MET A 260 -35.42 9.49 7.84
CA MET A 260 -35.35 10.51 8.89
C MET A 260 -33.91 10.82 9.30
N ASN A 261 -33.05 9.79 9.39
CA ASN A 261 -31.63 9.97 9.69
C ASN A 261 -30.88 10.68 8.55
N ASN A 262 -31.24 10.45 7.28
CA ASN A 262 -30.67 11.18 6.14
C ASN A 262 -31.11 12.64 6.16
N ALA A 263 -32.41 12.91 6.37
CA ALA A 263 -32.94 14.27 6.47
C ALA A 263 -32.33 15.04 7.65
N LEU A 264 -32.09 14.38 8.79
CA LEU A 264 -31.45 14.98 9.95
C LEU A 264 -29.98 15.32 9.67
N GLN A 265 -29.25 14.48 8.94
CA GLN A 265 -27.88 14.74 8.53
C GLN A 265 -27.79 15.94 7.56
N GLU A 266 -28.70 16.01 6.60
CA GLU A 266 -28.82 17.15 5.67
C GLU A 266 -29.15 18.44 6.43
N PHE A 267 -30.12 18.38 7.36
CA PHE A 267 -30.53 19.52 8.18
C PHE A 267 -29.42 20.04 9.10
N THR A 268 -28.66 19.13 9.74
CA THR A 268 -27.61 19.50 10.68
C THR A 268 -26.29 19.86 9.99
N GLY A 269 -26.15 19.59 8.69
CA GLY A 269 -24.88 19.69 7.97
C GLY A 269 -23.80 18.73 8.47
N VAL A 270 -24.13 17.85 9.42
CA VAL A 270 -23.23 16.82 9.96
C VAL A 270 -23.56 15.52 9.24
N ASN A 271 -23.10 15.42 7.99
CA ASN A 271 -23.11 14.14 7.30
C ASN A 271 -22.18 13.18 8.06
N TYR A 272 -22.64 11.96 8.34
CA TYR A 272 -21.75 10.82 8.64
C TYR A 272 -21.05 10.37 7.35
N GLY A 273 -20.49 11.33 6.60
CA GLY A 273 -19.46 11.05 5.64
C GLY A 273 -18.24 10.65 6.46
N THR A 274 -17.82 9.38 6.34
CA THR A 274 -16.39 9.16 6.40
C THR A 274 -15.79 10.10 5.37
N SER A 275 -14.96 11.04 5.80
CA SER A 275 -14.12 11.85 4.91
C SER A 275 -13.71 11.03 3.68
N ASP A 276 -13.78 11.61 2.48
CA ASP A 276 -13.28 10.98 1.25
C ASP A 276 -11.82 10.51 1.43
N GLN A 277 -11.09 11.15 2.33
CA GLN A 277 -9.80 10.67 2.80
C GLN A 277 -9.94 9.53 3.80
N HIS A 278 -9.61 8.34 3.31
CA HIS A 278 -9.35 7.18 4.14
C HIS A 278 -8.40 7.54 5.29
N LYS A 279 -8.67 7.06 6.51
CA LYS A 279 -7.88 7.33 7.74
C LYS A 279 -6.36 7.13 7.61
N GLU A 280 -5.95 6.31 6.64
CA GLU A 280 -4.53 6.04 6.37
C GLU A 280 -3.86 7.13 5.51
N GLY A 281 -4.62 8.00 4.83
CA GLY A 281 -4.13 9.13 4.05
C GLY A 281 -4.13 10.48 4.78
N GLY A 282 -4.53 10.51 6.05
CA GLY A 282 -4.55 11.74 6.85
C GLY A 282 -3.14 12.29 7.14
N GLU A 283 -3.02 13.60 7.36
CA GLU A 283 -1.73 14.27 7.64
C GLU A 283 -0.97 13.70 8.83
N SER A 284 -1.67 13.46 9.95
CA SER A 284 -1.08 12.84 11.13
C SER A 284 -0.50 11.45 10.84
N ARG A 285 -1.09 10.75 9.88
CA ARG A 285 -0.64 9.43 9.46
C ARG A 285 0.59 9.51 8.56
N ARG A 286 0.59 10.43 7.59
CA ARG A 286 1.73 10.73 6.72
C ARG A 286 2.96 11.18 7.51
N SER A 287 2.76 12.05 8.50
CA SER A 287 3.84 12.51 9.39
C SER A 287 4.46 11.35 10.16
N ARG A 288 3.65 10.42 10.68
CA ARG A 288 4.15 9.22 11.35
C ARG A 288 4.88 8.28 10.40
N ASP A 289 4.37 8.06 9.19
CA ASP A 289 5.05 7.25 8.18
C ASP A 289 6.42 7.81 7.82
N CYS A 290 6.54 9.14 7.71
CA CYS A 290 7.82 9.79 7.49
C CYS A 290 8.80 9.52 8.64
N GLN A 291 8.33 9.57 9.89
CA GLN A 291 9.16 9.28 11.06
C GLN A 291 9.57 7.79 11.15
N ASP A 292 8.64 6.89 10.88
CA ASP A 292 8.88 5.44 10.87
C ASP A 292 9.88 5.08 9.75
N LEU A 293 9.72 5.70 8.57
CA LEU A 293 10.63 5.58 7.43
C LEU A 293 12.06 6.04 7.80
N LYS A 294 12.22 7.21 8.43
CA LYS A 294 13.53 7.69 8.94
C LYS A 294 14.17 6.68 9.91
N THR A 295 13.37 6.07 10.78
CA THR A 295 13.85 5.04 11.72
C THR A 295 14.36 3.81 10.99
N PHE A 296 13.62 3.33 10.00
CA PHE A 296 14.03 2.19 9.18
C PHE A 296 15.29 2.48 8.35
N TYR A 297 15.40 3.67 7.76
CA TYR A 297 16.62 4.10 7.06
C TYR A 297 17.86 3.97 7.94
N ARG A 298 17.81 4.55 9.15
CA ARG A 298 18.95 4.56 10.08
C ARG A 298 19.38 3.15 10.45
N PHE A 299 18.43 2.26 10.67
CA PHE A 299 18.73 0.86 10.96
C PHE A 299 19.38 0.15 9.76
N LEU A 300 18.82 0.34 8.56
CA LEU A 300 19.34 -0.28 7.34
C LEU A 300 20.76 0.19 7.02
N LEU A 301 21.06 1.48 7.19
CA LEU A 301 22.43 1.99 7.01
C LEU A 301 23.42 1.47 8.06
N ALA A 302 22.95 1.24 9.30
CA ALA A 302 23.81 0.80 10.39
C ALA A 302 24.12 -0.71 10.33
N GLU A 303 23.15 -1.55 9.96
CA GLU A 303 23.25 -3.01 10.06
C GLU A 303 23.23 -3.75 8.72
N VAL A 304 22.71 -3.13 7.65
CA VAL A 304 22.57 -3.74 6.33
C VAL A 304 23.43 -2.94 5.34
N LEU A 305 24.76 -3.10 5.47
CA LEU A 305 25.69 -2.67 4.41
C LEU A 305 25.40 -3.51 3.16
N LEU A 306 24.69 -2.89 2.20
CA LEU A 306 24.77 -3.24 0.79
C LEU A 306 26.16 -2.86 0.26
#